data_AF-A0A6L8EYF2-F1
#
_entry.id   AF-A0A6L8EYF2-F1
#
_cell.length_a   1.000
_cell.length_b   1.000
_cell.length_c   1.000
_cell.angle_alpha   90.00
_cell.angle_beta   90.00
_cell.angle_gamma   90.00
#
_symmetry.space_group_name_H-M   'P 1'
#
loop_
_entity.id
_entity.type
_entity.pdbx_description
1 polymer ?
#
loop_
_entity_poly.entity_id
_entity_poly.type
_entity_poly.pdbx_seq_one_letter_code
_entity_poly.pdbx_strand_id
1 'polypeptide(L)'
;MKKADNTDSQTQIFYACVDEFWRKEDKYDHLNSKQHYRNVEWKRVTPDKRNTWLTEGLHAEFDSFIPMGNKAMKAAKGVATDVIFKTYSLGVSTNRDVWVYNFNQDVLSENVHRMIENYNAEVDRWQRQDNPGINIDDFVMSDSEKIKWSSGLKQKLMSGQAAEFSNVKVRQSLYRPFTKSNLFFDRIMNQAVSLFPLIFPIPETETENRVIIVSDHGFRSEFSTLMANLIPDLHTLSTSDGFQCFPFYIYDEDGTNRRENITDWALAQFRTHYEDDTITKWDIFHYNYGLLHHPDYREKYEANLKRDLPHIPFATDFRGFAEAGARLANLHVTYESQPEYAKLKFVQTPDTPLDWCVEKMKLSKDKTSLIYNNFLTLSGIPPKVFDYRLGTRSALEWVVDQYRVKIDKRSGIVNDPNRADDPQYIVKLIAKVITVSLETVDIINQLPTLK
;
A
#
# COMPACT_ATOMS: atom_id res chain seq x y z
N MET A 1 -13.45 -57.91 12.25
CA MET A 1 -14.20 -56.76 11.71
C MET A 1 -13.71 -56.48 10.30
N LYS A 2 -14.57 -56.66 9.30
CA LYS A 2 -14.29 -56.29 7.90
C LYS A 2 -14.03 -54.79 7.84
N LYS A 3 -12.92 -54.37 7.24
CA LYS A 3 -12.75 -52.98 6.78
C LYS A 3 -13.89 -52.71 5.80
N ALA A 4 -14.77 -51.78 6.14
CA ALA A 4 -15.76 -51.30 5.20
C ALA A 4 -15.00 -50.59 4.06
N ASP A 5 -15.23 -51.05 2.83
CA ASP A 5 -14.92 -50.29 1.63
C ASP A 5 -15.64 -48.95 1.75
N ASN A 6 -14.87 -47.90 2.01
CA ASN A 6 -15.37 -46.53 2.02
C ASN A 6 -15.63 -46.17 0.56
N THR A 7 -16.86 -46.43 0.13
CA THR A 7 -17.38 -45.96 -1.14
C THR A 7 -17.24 -44.46 -1.17
N ASP A 8 -16.67 -43.97 -2.27
CA ASP A 8 -16.38 -42.59 -2.60
C ASP A 8 -17.67 -41.75 -2.62
N SER A 9 -18.22 -41.44 -1.44
CA SER A 9 -19.36 -40.55 -1.32
C SER A 9 -18.87 -39.15 -1.59
N GLN A 10 -18.99 -38.72 -2.84
CA GLN A 10 -18.61 -37.40 -3.31
C GLN A 10 -19.31 -36.33 -2.44
N THR A 11 -18.57 -35.74 -1.50
CA THR A 11 -19.08 -34.69 -0.61
C THR A 11 -19.66 -33.55 -1.44
N GLN A 12 -20.92 -33.20 -1.19
CA GLN A 12 -21.63 -32.16 -1.94
C GLN A 12 -21.65 -30.86 -1.14
N ILE A 13 -21.36 -29.75 -1.81
CA ILE A 13 -21.39 -28.41 -1.22
C ILE A 13 -22.57 -27.64 -1.81
N PHE A 14 -23.40 -27.10 -0.93
CA PHE A 14 -24.57 -26.30 -1.26
C PHE A 14 -24.37 -24.89 -0.71
N TYR A 15 -24.41 -23.90 -1.59
CA TYR A 15 -24.16 -22.49 -1.29
C TYR A 15 -25.39 -21.66 -1.64
N ALA A 16 -25.69 -20.66 -0.82
CA ALA A 16 -26.68 -19.64 -1.13
C ALA A 16 -26.12 -18.29 -0.69
N CYS A 17 -26.36 -17.25 -1.49
CA CYS A 17 -26.11 -15.87 -1.13
C CYS A 17 -27.41 -15.08 -1.25
N VAL A 18 -27.44 -13.97 -0.52
CA VAL A 18 -28.44 -12.92 -0.69
C VAL A 18 -27.76 -11.73 -1.36
N ASP A 19 -28.55 -10.77 -1.83
CA ASP A 19 -28.01 -9.55 -2.44
C ASP A 19 -27.07 -8.81 -1.47
N GLU A 20 -25.95 -8.31 -2.00
CA GLU A 20 -24.90 -7.64 -1.23
C GLU A 20 -25.42 -6.37 -0.54
N PHE A 21 -26.37 -5.67 -1.18
CA PHE A 21 -26.88 -4.38 -0.73
C PHE A 21 -28.12 -4.49 0.17
N TRP A 22 -28.56 -5.72 0.50
CA TRP A 22 -29.64 -5.91 1.46
C TRP A 22 -29.29 -5.35 2.83
N ARG A 23 -30.24 -4.62 3.42
CA ARG A 23 -30.15 -4.16 4.79
C ARG A 23 -30.37 -5.34 5.75
N LYS A 24 -30.14 -5.07 7.03
CA LYS A 24 -30.31 -6.07 8.09
C LYS A 24 -31.75 -6.60 8.11
N GLU A 25 -32.73 -5.73 7.92
CA GLU A 25 -34.15 -6.06 7.93
C GLU A 25 -34.51 -6.99 6.77
N ASP A 26 -34.07 -6.68 5.54
CA ASP A 26 -34.30 -7.52 4.35
C ASP A 26 -33.73 -8.94 4.54
N LYS A 27 -32.52 -9.04 5.13
CA LYS A 27 -31.89 -10.34 5.44
C LYS A 27 -32.71 -11.13 6.44
N TYR A 28 -33.27 -10.49 7.46
CA TYR A 28 -34.14 -11.17 8.42
C TYR A 28 -35.48 -11.56 7.83
N ASP A 29 -36.10 -10.70 7.04
CA ASP A 29 -37.37 -11.00 6.38
C ASP A 29 -37.20 -12.17 5.42
N HIS A 30 -36.08 -12.24 4.70
CA HIS A 30 -35.73 -13.41 3.88
C HIS A 30 -35.60 -14.68 4.73
N LEU A 31 -34.82 -14.66 5.81
CA LEU A 31 -34.65 -15.84 6.68
C LEU A 31 -35.99 -16.28 7.31
N ASN A 32 -36.81 -15.33 7.75
CA ASN A 32 -38.16 -15.56 8.25
C ASN A 32 -39.07 -16.13 7.15
N SER A 33 -38.96 -15.68 5.90
CA SER A 33 -39.75 -16.26 4.81
C SER A 33 -39.35 -17.72 4.52
N LYS A 34 -38.08 -18.07 4.69
CA LYS A 34 -37.59 -19.43 4.44
C LYS A 34 -37.90 -20.38 5.60
N GLN A 35 -37.92 -19.94 6.86
CA GLN A 35 -38.20 -20.72 8.10
C GLN A 35 -37.26 -21.90 8.39
N HIS A 36 -36.75 -22.59 7.37
CA HIS A 36 -35.96 -23.81 7.46
C HIS A 36 -34.98 -23.87 6.29
N TYR A 37 -33.77 -24.39 6.51
CA TYR A 37 -32.71 -24.42 5.51
C TYR A 37 -33.11 -25.14 4.21
N ARG A 38 -34.02 -26.13 4.29
CA ARG A 38 -34.54 -26.86 3.10
C ARG A 38 -35.33 -25.98 2.14
N ASN A 39 -35.80 -24.82 2.57
CA ASN A 39 -36.57 -23.89 1.76
C ASN A 39 -35.69 -22.82 1.10
N VAL A 40 -34.39 -22.79 1.44
CA VAL A 40 -33.40 -21.93 0.79
C VAL A 40 -33.10 -22.50 -0.60
N GLU A 41 -33.00 -21.62 -1.58
CA GLU A 41 -32.61 -21.97 -2.94
C GLU A 41 -31.08 -22.16 -2.99
N TRP A 42 -30.65 -23.41 -2.86
CA TRP A 42 -29.24 -23.76 -2.86
C TRP A 42 -28.67 -23.92 -4.27
N LYS A 43 -27.53 -23.29 -4.53
CA LYS A 43 -26.65 -23.57 -5.66
C LYS A 43 -25.63 -24.62 -5.26
N ARG A 44 -25.60 -25.75 -5.98
CA ARG A 44 -24.52 -26.73 -5.80
C ARG A 44 -23.23 -26.14 -6.37
N VAL A 45 -22.15 -26.19 -5.60
CA VAL A 45 -20.82 -25.73 -6.02
C VAL A 45 -19.81 -26.86 -5.92
N THR A 46 -18.84 -26.86 -6.84
CA THR A 46 -17.74 -27.82 -6.88
C THR A 46 -16.45 -27.04 -6.71
N PRO A 47 -15.63 -27.35 -5.68
CA PRO A 47 -14.34 -26.70 -5.52
C PRO A 47 -13.46 -26.88 -6.76
N ASP A 48 -12.69 -25.86 -7.11
CA ASP A 48 -11.66 -25.98 -8.15
C ASP A 48 -10.44 -26.79 -7.67
N LYS A 49 -9.43 -26.92 -8.54
CA LYS A 49 -8.17 -27.62 -8.24
C LYS A 49 -7.39 -27.02 -7.06
N ARG A 50 -7.68 -25.78 -6.67
CA ARG A 50 -7.09 -25.08 -5.52
C ARG A 50 -8.01 -25.09 -4.29
N ASN A 51 -9.07 -25.89 -4.31
CA ASN A 51 -10.10 -25.98 -3.27
C ASN A 51 -10.91 -24.69 -3.06
N THR A 52 -11.00 -23.81 -4.07
CA THR A 52 -11.85 -22.61 -4.05
C THR A 52 -13.28 -22.96 -4.45
N TRP A 53 -14.26 -22.55 -3.63
CA TRP A 53 -15.68 -22.82 -3.89
C TRP A 53 -16.33 -21.77 -4.80
N LEU A 54 -16.01 -20.49 -4.58
CA LEU A 54 -16.57 -19.35 -5.30
C LEU A 54 -15.58 -18.92 -6.38
N THR A 55 -15.79 -19.44 -7.59
CA THR A 55 -14.93 -19.23 -8.78
C THR A 55 -15.56 -18.31 -9.82
N GLU A 56 -16.71 -17.71 -9.51
CA GLU A 56 -17.39 -16.77 -10.39
C GLU A 56 -16.49 -15.57 -10.70
N GLY A 57 -16.39 -15.20 -11.97
CA GLY A 57 -15.50 -14.15 -12.47
C GLY A 57 -14.02 -14.55 -12.60
N LEU A 58 -13.62 -15.78 -12.22
CA LEU A 58 -12.25 -16.22 -12.45
C LEU A 58 -12.01 -16.61 -13.91
N HIS A 59 -10.92 -16.09 -14.47
CA HIS A 59 -10.46 -16.38 -15.81
C HIS A 59 -9.27 -17.34 -15.77
N ALA A 60 -9.42 -18.53 -16.36
CA ALA A 60 -8.42 -19.59 -16.29
C ALA A 60 -7.14 -19.26 -17.04
N GLU A 61 -7.21 -18.44 -18.10
CA GLU A 61 -6.03 -18.02 -18.86
C GLU A 61 -5.07 -17.15 -18.03
N PHE A 62 -5.54 -16.54 -16.93
CA PHE A 62 -4.68 -15.78 -16.02
C PHE A 62 -3.53 -16.62 -15.45
N ASP A 63 -3.78 -17.91 -15.20
CA ASP A 63 -2.76 -18.84 -14.70
C ASP A 63 -1.70 -19.19 -15.77
N SER A 64 -1.94 -18.87 -17.04
CA SER A 64 -0.96 -19.05 -18.12
C SER A 64 -0.01 -17.86 -18.29
N PHE A 65 -0.35 -16.71 -17.70
CA PHE A 65 0.47 -15.50 -17.76
C PHE A 65 1.65 -15.58 -16.78
N ILE A 66 2.65 -14.71 -16.95
CA ILE A 66 3.84 -14.74 -16.11
C ILE A 66 3.54 -14.05 -14.76
N PRO A 67 3.64 -14.72 -13.61
CA PRO A 67 3.43 -14.09 -12.32
C PRO A 67 4.50 -13.02 -12.05
N MET A 68 4.09 -11.88 -11.49
CA MET A 68 5.06 -10.87 -11.03
C MET A 68 6.02 -11.45 -9.99
N GLY A 69 5.54 -12.31 -9.09
CA GLY A 69 6.37 -13.01 -8.13
C GLY A 69 5.57 -14.05 -7.35
N ASN A 70 6.26 -15.02 -6.76
CA ASN A 70 5.64 -16.00 -5.87
C ASN A 70 6.58 -16.39 -4.71
N LYS A 71 6.00 -16.93 -3.63
CA LYS A 71 6.75 -17.27 -2.41
C LYS A 71 7.79 -18.38 -2.63
N ALA A 72 7.49 -19.36 -3.48
CA ALA A 72 8.38 -20.48 -3.74
C ALA A 72 9.67 -20.02 -4.42
N MET A 73 9.56 -19.23 -5.49
CA MET A 73 10.72 -18.69 -6.23
C MET A 73 11.48 -17.64 -5.45
N LYS A 74 10.80 -16.86 -4.60
CA LYS A 74 11.44 -15.94 -3.66
C LYS A 74 12.32 -16.69 -2.64
N ALA A 75 11.86 -17.83 -2.13
CA ALA A 75 12.59 -18.63 -1.14
C ALA A 75 13.67 -19.55 -1.77
N ALA A 76 13.51 -19.94 -3.04
CA ALA A 76 14.44 -20.83 -3.73
C ALA A 76 15.85 -20.23 -3.82
N LYS A 77 16.85 -21.04 -3.48
CA LYS A 77 18.27 -20.72 -3.72
C LYS A 77 18.60 -20.95 -5.19
N GLY A 78 19.31 -20.01 -5.82
CA GLY A 78 19.68 -20.08 -7.23
C GLY A 78 18.82 -19.19 -8.14
N VAL A 79 18.96 -19.41 -9.45
CA VAL A 79 18.30 -18.64 -10.51
C VAL A 79 16.78 -18.84 -10.40
N ALA A 80 16.02 -17.75 -10.28
CA ALA A 80 14.56 -17.83 -10.37
C ALA A 80 14.13 -17.91 -11.82
N THR A 81 13.28 -18.90 -12.11
CA THR A 81 12.53 -19.04 -13.35
C THR A 81 11.06 -18.78 -13.09
N ASP A 82 10.28 -18.59 -14.15
CA ASP A 82 8.81 -18.54 -14.11
C ASP A 82 8.21 -17.35 -13.33
N VAL A 83 9.01 -16.34 -12.98
CA VAL A 83 8.56 -15.09 -12.34
C VAL A 83 9.28 -13.87 -12.92
N ILE A 84 8.62 -12.72 -12.93
CA ILE A 84 9.23 -11.45 -13.37
C ILE A 84 10.23 -10.95 -12.33
N PHE A 85 9.83 -10.88 -11.06
CA PHE A 85 10.66 -10.37 -9.96
C PHE A 85 11.14 -11.52 -9.08
N LYS A 86 12.45 -11.56 -8.79
CA LYS A 86 13.02 -12.54 -7.84
C LYS A 86 12.51 -12.29 -6.42
N THR A 87 12.44 -11.02 -6.02
CA THR A 87 12.10 -10.60 -4.67
C THR A 87 10.98 -9.56 -4.67
N TYR A 88 10.17 -9.55 -3.62
CA TYR A 88 9.15 -8.53 -3.36
C TYR A 88 8.92 -8.46 -1.85
N SER A 89 8.31 -7.39 -1.35
CA SER A 89 8.16 -7.15 0.08
C SER A 89 6.80 -6.59 0.40
N LEU A 90 6.25 -6.92 1.58
CA LEU A 90 5.22 -6.08 2.17
C LEU A 90 5.82 -4.73 2.56
N GLY A 91 4.98 -3.68 2.59
CA GLY A 91 5.29 -2.39 3.21
C GLY A 91 5.71 -2.52 4.68
N VAL A 92 6.22 -1.43 5.26
CA VAL A 92 6.62 -1.40 6.67
C VAL A 92 5.38 -1.45 7.56
N SER A 93 5.39 -2.34 8.54
CA SER A 93 4.36 -2.43 9.57
C SER A 93 4.94 -1.99 10.91
N THR A 94 4.34 -0.97 11.52
CA THR A 94 4.86 -0.45 12.79
C THR A 94 4.06 -0.99 14.00
N ASN A 95 2.75 -1.16 13.83
CA ASN A 95 1.73 -1.33 14.90
C ASN A 95 1.62 -0.15 15.88
N ARG A 96 2.34 0.95 15.63
CA ARG A 96 2.45 2.12 16.51
C ARG A 96 2.67 3.42 15.76
N ASP A 97 1.96 3.60 14.64
CA ASP A 97 2.18 4.73 13.73
C ASP A 97 2.28 6.08 14.44
N VAL A 98 1.40 6.36 15.39
CA VAL A 98 1.39 7.60 16.20
C VAL A 98 2.75 7.92 16.84
N TRP A 99 3.54 6.91 17.18
CA TRP A 99 4.82 7.03 17.86
C TRP A 99 6.02 7.11 16.92
N VAL A 100 5.92 6.50 15.72
CA VAL A 100 7.06 6.33 14.82
C VAL A 100 6.86 6.97 13.44
N TYR A 101 5.69 7.57 13.20
CA TYR A 101 5.44 8.47 12.08
C TYR A 101 5.04 9.85 12.59
N ASN A 102 5.58 10.90 11.97
CA ASN A 102 5.07 12.26 12.15
C ASN A 102 5.48 13.14 10.95
N PHE A 103 4.66 14.12 10.58
CA PHE A 103 5.03 15.13 9.59
C PHE A 103 6.17 16.03 10.08
N ASN A 104 6.24 16.29 11.39
CA ASN A 104 7.32 17.06 11.99
C ASN A 104 8.41 16.13 12.53
N GLN A 105 9.65 16.31 12.05
CA GLN A 105 10.79 15.48 12.40
C GLN A 105 11.23 15.63 13.87
N ASP A 106 11.14 16.84 14.43
CA ASP A 106 11.52 17.11 15.81
C ASP A 106 10.53 16.42 16.77
N VAL A 107 9.23 16.58 16.49
CA VAL A 107 8.17 15.89 17.24
C VAL A 107 8.31 14.37 17.16
N LEU A 108 8.63 13.82 15.97
CA LEU A 108 8.93 12.39 15.83
C LEU A 108 10.10 11.98 16.73
N SER A 109 11.21 12.72 16.68
CA SER A 109 12.43 12.41 17.40
C SER A 109 12.21 12.44 18.92
N GLU A 110 11.54 13.47 19.43
CA GLU A 110 11.15 13.58 20.85
C GLU A 110 10.25 12.42 21.31
N ASN A 111 9.25 12.06 20.50
CA ASN A 111 8.35 10.94 20.81
C ASN A 111 9.09 9.60 20.84
N VAL A 112 9.99 9.37 19.89
CA VAL A 112 10.78 8.14 19.81
C VAL A 112 11.78 8.07 20.96
N HIS A 113 12.45 9.17 21.32
CA HIS A 113 13.33 9.21 22.49
C HIS A 113 12.59 8.79 23.76
N ARG A 114 11.46 9.44 24.05
CA ARG A 114 10.61 9.09 25.20
C ARG A 114 10.16 7.63 25.17
N MET A 115 9.78 7.12 23.99
CA MET A 115 9.37 5.71 23.84
C MET A 115 10.54 4.74 24.08
N ILE A 116 11.73 5.02 23.56
CA ILE A 116 12.94 4.20 23.72
C ILE A 116 13.36 4.16 25.19
N GLU A 117 13.36 5.30 25.88
CA GLU A 117 13.68 5.37 27.31
C GLU A 117 12.74 4.49 28.14
N ASN A 118 11.43 4.61 27.91
CA ASN A 118 10.42 3.77 28.58
C ASN A 118 10.61 2.29 28.24
N TYR A 119 10.88 1.95 26.97
CA TYR A 119 11.12 0.57 26.55
C TYR A 119 12.37 -0.02 27.21
N ASN A 120 13.50 0.69 27.18
CA ASN A 120 14.76 0.20 27.74
C ASN A 120 14.70 0.09 29.27
N ALA A 121 13.96 0.96 29.95
CA ALA A 121 13.71 0.81 31.39
C ALA A 121 12.98 -0.52 31.70
N GLU A 122 12.03 -0.92 30.87
CA GLU A 122 11.32 -2.19 31.01
C GLU A 122 12.20 -3.39 30.62
N VAL A 123 13.12 -3.24 29.67
CA VAL A 123 14.17 -4.24 29.34
C VAL A 123 15.08 -4.47 30.55
N ASP A 124 15.62 -3.40 31.14
CA ASP A 124 16.47 -3.47 32.32
C ASP A 124 15.74 -4.12 33.49
N ARG A 125 14.47 -3.75 33.70
CA ARG A 125 13.63 -4.34 34.76
C ARG A 125 13.39 -5.82 34.48
N TRP A 126 13.20 -6.23 33.23
CA TRP A 126 13.00 -7.62 32.84
C TRP A 126 14.27 -8.44 33.00
N GLN A 127 15.45 -7.87 32.76
CA GLN A 127 16.71 -8.60 32.95
C GLN A 127 17.06 -8.82 34.42
N ARG A 128 16.59 -7.95 35.32
CA ARG A 128 16.85 -8.03 36.78
C ARG A 128 15.78 -8.80 37.55
N GLN A 129 14.74 -9.29 36.88
CA GLN A 129 13.64 -9.96 37.56
C GLN A 129 14.00 -11.43 37.84
N ASP A 130 13.65 -11.93 39.03
CA ASP A 130 14.02 -13.28 39.49
C ASP A 130 12.91 -14.34 39.25
N ASN A 131 11.77 -13.97 38.66
CA ASN A 131 10.62 -14.84 38.44
C ASN A 131 10.48 -15.29 36.97
N PRO A 132 11.02 -16.46 36.59
CA PRO A 132 10.98 -16.92 35.20
C PRO A 132 9.57 -17.23 34.66
N GLY A 133 8.55 -17.29 35.51
CA GLY A 133 7.16 -17.59 35.13
C GLY A 133 6.26 -16.37 34.96
N ILE A 134 6.77 -15.15 35.12
CA ILE A 134 5.95 -13.93 35.03
C ILE A 134 5.37 -13.76 33.61
N ASN A 135 4.07 -13.47 33.52
CA ASN A 135 3.43 -13.13 32.27
C ASN A 135 3.87 -11.71 31.84
N ILE A 136 4.35 -11.58 30.60
CA ILE A 136 4.84 -10.31 30.06
C ILE A 136 3.77 -9.22 30.03
N ASP A 137 2.50 -9.58 29.87
CA ASP A 137 1.39 -8.63 29.82
C ASP A 137 1.07 -8.03 31.19
N ASP A 138 1.29 -8.80 32.26
CA ASP A 138 1.16 -8.35 33.65
C ASP A 138 2.40 -7.59 34.12
N PHE A 139 3.55 -7.86 33.49
CA PHE A 139 4.79 -7.17 33.78
C PHE A 139 4.77 -5.75 33.22
N VAL A 140 4.61 -5.57 31.91
CA VAL A 140 4.86 -4.27 31.27
C VAL A 140 3.86 -3.19 31.71
N MET A 141 4.35 -1.95 31.84
CA MET A 141 3.45 -0.82 32.06
C MET A 141 2.50 -0.62 30.86
N SER A 142 1.20 -0.52 31.14
CA SER A 142 0.15 -0.28 30.15
C SER A 142 -0.25 1.20 30.05
N ASP A 143 0.74 2.08 29.92
CA ASP A 143 0.54 3.53 29.78
C ASP A 143 0.71 3.95 28.31
N SER A 144 -0.41 4.31 27.67
CA SER A 144 -0.44 4.68 26.25
C SER A 144 0.20 6.04 25.94
N GLU A 145 0.47 6.87 26.95
CA GLU A 145 1.22 8.13 26.83
C GLU A 145 2.74 7.90 26.86
N LYS A 146 3.19 6.68 27.14
CA LYS A 146 4.60 6.29 27.22
C LYS A 146 5.02 5.33 26.12
N ILE A 147 4.20 4.32 25.86
CA ILE A 147 4.54 3.27 24.90
C ILE A 147 3.31 2.54 24.38
N LYS A 148 3.33 2.19 23.10
CA LYS A 148 2.37 1.26 22.50
C LYS A 148 3.01 -0.09 22.23
N TRP A 149 2.68 -1.06 23.08
CA TRP A 149 3.16 -2.43 22.96
C TRP A 149 2.55 -3.18 21.76
N SER A 150 3.36 -4.05 21.16
CA SER A 150 2.91 -5.12 20.27
C SER A 150 3.52 -6.44 20.74
N SER A 151 2.97 -7.56 20.28
CA SER A 151 3.55 -8.89 20.54
C SER A 151 5.04 -8.95 20.14
N GLY A 152 5.40 -8.39 18.99
CA GLY A 152 6.79 -8.34 18.52
C GLY A 152 7.70 -7.49 19.41
N LEU A 153 7.22 -6.34 19.91
CA LEU A 153 8.02 -5.51 20.81
C LEU A 153 8.23 -6.18 22.18
N LYS A 154 7.19 -6.85 22.70
CA LYS A 154 7.28 -7.66 23.92
C LYS A 154 8.28 -8.82 23.78
N GLN A 155 8.29 -9.50 22.63
CA GLN A 155 9.29 -10.55 22.35
C GLN A 155 10.73 -10.03 22.36
N LYS A 156 10.97 -8.85 21.77
CA LYS A 156 12.31 -8.23 21.76
C LYS A 156 12.76 -7.84 23.17
N LEU A 157 11.85 -7.30 23.98
CA LEU A 157 12.11 -7.04 25.40
C LEU A 157 12.48 -8.32 26.13
N MET A 158 11.69 -9.40 25.98
CA MET A 158 11.98 -10.68 26.65
C MET A 158 13.33 -11.26 26.27
N SER A 159 13.81 -10.99 25.05
CA SER A 159 15.14 -11.38 24.58
C SER A 159 16.28 -10.43 24.99
N GLY A 160 15.99 -9.37 25.76
CA GLY A 160 16.99 -8.43 26.25
C GLY A 160 17.52 -7.46 25.18
N GLN A 161 16.80 -7.26 24.07
CA GLN A 161 17.23 -6.36 23.02
C GLN A 161 16.91 -4.91 23.40
N ALA A 162 17.92 -4.11 23.71
CA ALA A 162 17.80 -2.68 23.92
C ALA A 162 17.67 -1.93 22.58
N ALA A 163 16.90 -0.86 22.58
CA ALA A 163 16.75 0.03 21.43
C ALA A 163 17.65 1.26 21.55
N GLU A 164 18.09 1.79 20.41
CA GLU A 164 18.94 2.96 20.35
C GLU A 164 18.38 3.96 19.33
N PHE A 165 18.31 5.22 19.74
CA PHE A 165 17.99 6.32 18.84
C PHE A 165 19.19 6.66 17.98
N SER A 166 18.96 6.84 16.68
CA SER A 166 19.95 7.41 15.78
C SER A 166 19.26 8.19 14.68
N ASN A 167 19.77 9.38 14.36
CA ASN A 167 19.16 10.25 13.36
C ASN A 167 19.13 9.62 11.96
N VAL A 168 20.06 8.71 11.64
CA VAL A 168 20.06 7.99 10.35
C VAL A 168 18.87 7.03 10.18
N LYS A 169 18.19 6.68 11.29
CA LYS A 169 16.97 5.87 11.28
C LYS A 169 15.72 6.72 11.02
N VAL A 170 15.83 8.05 11.07
CA VAL A 170 14.73 8.95 10.68
C VAL A 170 14.76 9.08 9.16
N ARG A 171 13.77 8.47 8.49
CA ARG A 171 13.72 8.32 7.03
C ARG A 171 12.44 8.90 6.47
N GLN A 172 12.48 9.36 5.21
CA GLN A 172 11.28 9.74 4.49
C GLN A 172 10.49 8.49 4.09
N SER A 173 9.19 8.53 4.29
CA SER A 173 8.31 7.41 4.00
C SER A 173 7.05 7.88 3.28
N LEU A 174 6.57 7.06 2.35
CA LEU A 174 5.26 7.23 1.73
C LEU A 174 4.22 6.56 2.63
N TYR A 175 3.64 7.34 3.54
CA TYR A 175 2.66 6.81 4.50
C TYR A 175 1.34 6.47 3.80
N ARG A 176 0.85 7.37 2.94
CA ARG A 176 -0.37 7.23 2.14
C ARG A 176 -0.15 7.83 0.74
N PRO A 177 -1.06 7.67 -0.23
CA PRO A 177 -0.81 8.19 -1.57
C PRO A 177 -0.57 9.69 -1.53
N PHE A 178 0.53 10.12 -2.17
CA PHE A 178 0.93 11.53 -2.24
C PHE A 178 1.07 12.20 -0.87
N THR A 179 1.42 11.41 0.16
CA THR A 179 1.58 11.87 1.55
C THR A 179 2.92 11.38 2.09
N LYS A 180 3.93 12.25 2.06
CA LYS A 180 5.22 12.00 2.73
C LYS A 180 5.10 12.25 4.23
N SER A 181 5.70 11.36 5.03
CA SER A 181 5.86 11.51 6.47
C SER A 181 7.28 11.10 6.86
N ASN A 182 7.77 11.60 7.99
CA ASN A 182 8.98 11.04 8.60
C ASN A 182 8.61 9.73 9.30
N LEU A 183 9.48 8.73 9.18
CA LEU A 183 9.39 7.41 9.81
C LEU A 183 10.66 7.18 10.64
N PHE A 184 10.51 6.75 11.88
CA PHE A 184 11.61 6.11 12.61
C PHE A 184 11.70 4.63 12.20
N PHE A 185 12.59 4.36 11.25
CA PHE A 185 12.79 3.08 10.60
C PHE A 185 13.80 2.22 11.38
N ASP A 186 13.27 1.39 12.28
CA ASP A 186 14.06 0.64 13.24
C ASP A 186 13.51 -0.78 13.47
N ARG A 187 14.42 -1.77 13.46
CA ARG A 187 14.06 -3.18 13.60
C ARG A 187 13.45 -3.53 14.94
N ILE A 188 13.65 -2.73 15.99
CA ILE A 188 13.07 -2.95 17.31
C ILE A 188 11.74 -2.21 17.42
N MET A 189 11.72 -0.92 17.09
CA MET A 189 10.56 -0.04 17.23
C MET A 189 9.49 -0.23 16.15
N ASN A 190 9.76 -0.97 15.06
CA ASN A 190 8.72 -1.38 14.12
C ASN A 190 8.35 -2.86 14.32
N GLN A 191 7.09 -3.21 14.07
CA GLN A 191 6.64 -4.61 14.12
C GLN A 191 7.37 -5.46 13.05
N ALA A 192 7.45 -4.94 11.83
CA ALA A 192 8.22 -5.52 10.73
C ALA A 192 8.68 -4.42 9.75
N VAL A 193 9.99 -4.34 9.53
CA VAL A 193 10.59 -3.53 8.44
C VAL A 193 10.61 -4.27 7.09
N SER A 194 10.15 -5.53 7.09
CA SER A 194 10.12 -6.41 5.92
C SER A 194 11.49 -6.46 5.21
N LEU A 195 11.56 -6.37 3.89
CA LEU A 195 12.82 -6.35 3.13
C LEU A 195 13.31 -4.94 2.80
N PHE A 196 12.73 -3.89 3.39
CA PHE A 196 13.15 -2.52 3.10
C PHE A 196 14.61 -2.18 3.43
N PRO A 197 15.28 -2.84 4.39
CA PRO A 197 16.73 -2.69 4.55
C PRO A 197 17.55 -3.19 3.35
N LEU A 198 16.96 -3.97 2.43
CA LEU A 198 17.59 -4.43 1.19
C LEU A 198 17.05 -3.72 -0.06
N ILE A 199 16.05 -2.84 0.10
CA ILE A 199 15.40 -2.11 -1.00
C ILE A 199 15.80 -0.64 -0.95
N PHE A 200 15.72 -0.04 0.24
CA PHE A 200 16.13 1.33 0.54
C PHE A 200 17.04 1.34 1.80
N PRO A 201 18.22 0.68 1.76
CA PRO A 201 19.13 0.61 2.90
C PRO A 201 19.51 1.98 3.46
N ILE A 202 19.87 2.91 2.58
CA ILE A 202 20.40 4.25 2.91
C ILE A 202 19.70 5.33 2.06
N PRO A 203 19.69 6.61 2.50
CA PRO A 203 19.01 7.69 1.77
C PRO A 203 19.43 7.83 0.30
N GLU A 204 20.69 7.56 -0.03
CA GLU A 204 21.21 7.66 -1.39
C GLU A 204 20.48 6.71 -2.34
N THR A 205 20.13 5.50 -1.89
CA THR A 205 19.44 4.51 -2.73
C THR A 205 17.96 4.85 -2.95
N GLU A 206 17.37 5.71 -2.13
CA GLU A 206 16.00 6.25 -2.34
C GLU A 206 15.92 7.13 -3.60
N THR A 207 17.04 7.73 -4.01
CA THR A 207 17.08 8.56 -5.23
C THR A 207 17.20 7.72 -6.51
N GLU A 208 17.71 6.50 -6.41
CA GLU A 208 17.96 5.61 -7.55
C GLU A 208 16.86 4.56 -7.74
N ASN A 209 16.40 3.97 -6.64
CA ASN A 209 15.54 2.80 -6.70
C ASN A 209 14.06 3.19 -6.81
N ARG A 210 13.28 2.33 -7.47
CA ARG A 210 11.84 2.48 -7.66
C ARG A 210 11.14 1.19 -7.28
N VAL A 211 9.96 1.31 -6.69
CA VAL A 211 9.14 0.18 -6.28
C VAL A 211 7.73 0.31 -6.83
N ILE A 212 7.24 -0.75 -7.49
CA ILE A 212 5.83 -0.87 -7.86
C ILE A 212 5.09 -1.39 -6.63
N ILE A 213 4.18 -0.59 -6.10
CA ILE A 213 3.27 -0.99 -5.02
C ILE A 213 1.99 -1.54 -5.68
N VAL A 214 1.51 -2.69 -5.24
CA VAL A 214 0.23 -3.30 -5.70
C VAL A 214 -0.55 -3.84 -4.52
N SER A 215 -1.88 -3.90 -4.65
CA SER A 215 -2.75 -4.56 -3.67
C SER A 215 -2.27 -5.99 -3.37
N ASP A 216 -2.21 -6.36 -2.09
CA ASP A 216 -1.97 -7.75 -1.69
C ASP A 216 -3.24 -8.60 -1.83
N HIS A 217 -3.10 -9.91 -1.79
CA HIS A 217 -4.20 -10.87 -1.86
C HIS A 217 -5.30 -10.54 -0.84
N GLY A 218 -6.56 -10.69 -1.23
CA GLY A 218 -7.72 -10.47 -0.37
C GLY A 218 -8.02 -8.99 -0.08
N PHE A 219 -7.52 -8.08 -0.92
CA PHE A 219 -7.88 -6.67 -0.83
C PHE A 219 -9.40 -6.47 -0.97
N ARG A 220 -9.95 -5.48 -0.26
CA ARG A 220 -11.39 -5.23 -0.15
C ARG A 220 -11.85 -4.10 -1.06
N SER A 221 -10.97 -3.15 -1.36
CA SER A 221 -11.25 -2.07 -2.30
C SER A 221 -11.05 -2.51 -3.76
N GLU A 222 -11.00 -1.58 -4.70
CA GLU A 222 -10.54 -1.87 -6.06
C GLU A 222 -9.02 -2.14 -6.09
N PHE A 223 -8.57 -2.91 -7.09
CA PHE A 223 -7.14 -3.15 -7.32
C PHE A 223 -6.43 -1.81 -7.53
N SER A 224 -5.30 -1.61 -6.84
CA SER A 224 -4.58 -0.34 -6.85
C SER A 224 -3.09 -0.57 -7.05
N THR A 225 -2.46 0.37 -7.75
CA THR A 225 -1.00 0.39 -7.89
C THR A 225 -0.46 1.81 -7.90
N LEU A 226 0.73 2.00 -7.33
CA LEU A 226 1.44 3.28 -7.27
C LEU A 226 2.95 3.04 -7.35
N MET A 227 3.68 3.91 -8.04
CA MET A 227 5.14 3.89 -8.05
C MET A 227 5.66 4.72 -6.89
N ALA A 228 6.64 4.21 -6.16
CA ALA A 228 7.30 4.95 -5.10
C ALA A 228 8.83 4.87 -5.23
N ASN A 229 9.50 5.88 -4.71
CA ASN A 229 10.95 5.91 -4.49
C ASN A 229 11.27 6.13 -3.00
N LEU A 230 10.33 5.82 -2.12
CA LEU A 230 10.41 5.96 -0.67
C LEU A 230 9.93 4.67 0.00
N ILE A 231 10.27 4.51 1.28
CA ILE A 231 9.79 3.40 2.11
C ILE A 231 8.25 3.52 2.25
N PRO A 232 7.46 2.58 1.73
CA PRO A 232 6.01 2.57 1.84
C PRO A 232 5.55 1.91 3.15
N ASP A 233 4.47 2.46 3.71
CA ASP A 233 3.70 1.82 4.78
C ASP A 233 2.99 0.54 4.29
N LEU A 234 2.73 -0.41 5.18
CA LEU A 234 1.97 -1.63 4.85
C LEU A 234 0.61 -1.31 4.20
N HIS A 235 -0.02 -0.22 4.62
CA HIS A 235 -1.34 0.22 4.16
C HIS A 235 -1.26 1.41 3.21
N THR A 236 -0.18 1.55 2.43
CA THR A 236 0.09 2.76 1.64
C THR A 236 -1.08 3.23 0.76
N LEU A 237 -1.85 2.35 0.10
CA LEU A 237 -2.99 2.78 -0.76
C LEU A 237 -4.37 2.45 -0.17
N SER A 238 -4.46 2.18 1.12
CA SER A 238 -5.74 1.88 1.77
C SER A 238 -5.76 2.26 3.25
N THR A 239 -6.89 2.02 3.92
CA THR A 239 -7.00 2.18 5.38
C THR A 239 -6.73 0.89 6.16
N SER A 240 -6.66 -0.26 5.49
CA SER A 240 -6.68 -1.57 6.17
C SER A 240 -6.09 -2.74 5.38
N ASP A 241 -6.05 -2.66 4.05
CA ASP A 241 -5.52 -3.70 3.18
C ASP A 241 -4.00 -3.56 3.06
N GLY A 242 -3.30 -4.70 2.98
CA GLY A 242 -1.86 -4.73 2.79
C GLY A 242 -1.48 -4.51 1.32
N PHE A 243 -0.23 -4.08 1.10
CA PHE A 243 0.34 -3.90 -0.23
C PHE A 243 1.68 -4.62 -0.37
N GLN A 244 1.89 -5.23 -1.53
CA GLN A 244 3.19 -5.78 -1.94
C GLN A 244 3.95 -4.75 -2.76
N CYS A 245 5.27 -4.78 -2.63
CA CYS A 245 6.22 -3.86 -3.23
C CYS A 245 7.22 -4.65 -4.05
N PHE A 246 7.31 -4.33 -5.33
CA PHE A 246 8.20 -4.96 -6.31
C PHE A 246 9.30 -3.96 -6.69
N PRO A 247 10.49 -4.05 -6.06
CA PRO A 247 11.57 -3.10 -6.32
C PRO A 247 12.29 -3.42 -7.63
N PHE A 248 12.82 -2.38 -8.27
CA PHE A 248 13.70 -2.56 -9.43
C PHE A 248 15.08 -3.07 -9.00
N TYR A 249 15.67 -2.45 -7.97
CA TYR A 249 16.95 -2.85 -7.39
C TYR A 249 16.82 -3.50 -6.02
N ILE A 250 17.73 -4.41 -5.72
CA ILE A 250 18.03 -4.95 -4.39
C ILE A 250 19.50 -4.65 -4.07
N TYR A 251 19.77 -4.41 -2.80
CA TYR A 251 21.08 -4.05 -2.27
C TYR A 251 21.45 -4.96 -1.10
N ASP A 252 22.70 -4.88 -0.66
CA ASP A 252 23.07 -5.27 0.69
C ASP A 252 22.69 -4.14 1.68
N GLU A 253 22.63 -4.44 2.98
CA GLU A 253 22.12 -3.50 3.99
C GLU A 253 22.97 -2.23 4.14
N ASP A 254 24.22 -2.25 3.68
CA ASP A 254 25.11 -1.09 3.63
C ASP A 254 24.94 -0.23 2.36
N GLY A 255 24.00 -0.58 1.48
CA GLY A 255 23.76 0.10 0.21
C GLY A 255 24.66 -0.36 -0.94
N THR A 256 25.56 -1.31 -0.71
CA THR A 256 26.43 -1.86 -1.75
C THR A 256 25.75 -3.02 -2.51
N ASN A 257 26.48 -3.61 -3.46
CA ASN A 257 26.04 -4.79 -4.22
C ASN A 257 24.64 -4.63 -4.85
N ARG A 258 24.41 -3.47 -5.47
CA ARG A 258 23.20 -3.16 -6.24
C ARG A 258 22.99 -4.19 -7.34
N ARG A 259 21.81 -4.81 -7.34
CA ARG A 259 21.41 -5.87 -8.27
C ARG A 259 20.02 -5.59 -8.82
N GLU A 260 19.83 -5.82 -10.10
CA GLU A 260 18.49 -5.77 -10.70
C GLU A 260 17.65 -6.96 -10.20
N ASN A 261 16.39 -6.69 -9.88
CA ASN A 261 15.48 -7.67 -9.30
C ASN A 261 14.61 -8.39 -10.33
N ILE A 262 14.54 -7.87 -11.55
CA ILE A 262 13.92 -8.57 -12.68
C ILE A 262 14.82 -9.74 -13.06
N THR A 263 14.24 -10.92 -13.17
CA THR A 263 14.97 -12.15 -13.45
C THR A 263 15.54 -12.14 -14.87
N ASP A 264 16.73 -12.72 -15.05
CA ASP A 264 17.30 -12.90 -16.40
C ASP A 264 16.44 -13.83 -17.25
N TRP A 265 15.75 -14.78 -16.60
CA TRP A 265 14.75 -15.62 -17.25
C TRP A 265 13.62 -14.79 -17.87
N ALA A 266 13.02 -13.86 -17.11
CA ALA A 266 11.96 -13.00 -17.64
C ALA A 266 12.48 -12.12 -18.77
N LEU A 267 13.68 -11.55 -18.63
CA LEU A 267 14.31 -10.80 -19.73
C LEU A 267 14.41 -11.62 -21.01
N ALA A 268 14.87 -12.87 -20.92
CA ALA A 268 14.96 -13.77 -22.06
C ALA A 268 13.58 -14.14 -22.65
N GLN A 269 12.54 -14.31 -21.82
CA GLN A 269 11.18 -14.58 -22.30
C GLN A 269 10.63 -13.40 -23.09
N PHE A 270 10.78 -12.17 -22.58
CA PHE A 270 10.32 -10.96 -23.27
C PHE A 270 11.06 -10.76 -24.60
N ARG A 271 12.39 -10.88 -24.62
CA ARG A 271 13.19 -10.76 -25.86
C ARG A 271 12.82 -11.80 -26.89
N THR A 272 12.65 -13.05 -26.47
CA THR A 272 12.23 -14.15 -27.36
C THR A 272 10.82 -13.92 -27.89
N HIS A 273 9.87 -13.52 -27.05
CA HIS A 273 8.47 -13.34 -27.46
C HIS A 273 8.30 -12.19 -28.48
N TYR A 274 8.99 -11.07 -28.25
CA TYR A 274 8.90 -9.88 -29.12
C TYR A 274 9.96 -9.84 -30.22
N GLU A 275 10.84 -10.85 -30.31
CA GLU A 275 11.96 -10.92 -31.24
C GLU A 275 12.85 -9.64 -31.21
N ASP A 276 13.05 -9.08 -30.02
CA ASP A 276 13.74 -7.80 -29.80
C ASP A 276 14.75 -7.90 -28.65
N ASP A 277 16.02 -8.10 -29.00
CA ASP A 277 17.14 -8.17 -28.06
C ASP A 277 17.47 -6.83 -27.37
N THR A 278 16.90 -5.71 -27.84
CA THR A 278 17.12 -4.38 -27.24
C THR A 278 16.25 -4.15 -26.01
N ILE A 279 15.24 -5.00 -25.75
CA ILE A 279 14.41 -4.92 -24.55
C ILE A 279 15.31 -5.00 -23.31
N THR A 280 15.15 -4.02 -22.42
CA THR A 280 15.86 -3.94 -21.14
C THR A 280 14.96 -4.37 -19.99
N LYS A 281 15.54 -4.63 -18.82
CA LYS A 281 14.73 -4.86 -17.61
C LYS A 281 13.94 -3.62 -17.20
N TRP A 282 14.43 -2.41 -17.45
CA TRP A 282 13.66 -1.18 -17.22
C TRP A 282 12.41 -1.12 -18.11
N ASP A 283 12.51 -1.56 -19.37
CA ASP A 283 11.34 -1.66 -20.26
C ASP A 283 10.31 -2.64 -19.68
N ILE A 284 10.76 -3.80 -19.18
CA ILE A 284 9.87 -4.79 -18.53
C ILE A 284 9.25 -4.19 -17.27
N PHE A 285 10.01 -3.51 -16.42
CA PHE A 285 9.51 -2.87 -15.20
C PHE A 285 8.40 -1.86 -15.51
N HIS A 286 8.63 -1.00 -16.49
CA HIS A 286 7.64 -0.01 -16.90
C HIS A 286 6.46 -0.64 -17.63
N TYR A 287 6.68 -1.66 -18.47
CA TYR A 287 5.62 -2.43 -19.10
C TYR A 287 4.65 -3.01 -18.08
N ASN A 288 5.18 -3.64 -17.02
CA ASN A 288 4.39 -4.14 -15.89
C ASN A 288 3.56 -2.99 -15.29
N TYR A 289 4.19 -1.85 -15.02
CA TYR A 289 3.50 -0.72 -14.41
C TYR A 289 2.39 -0.14 -15.30
N GLY A 290 2.62 -0.02 -16.61
CA GLY A 290 1.62 0.43 -17.59
C GLY A 290 0.45 -0.54 -17.69
N LEU A 291 0.72 -1.84 -17.81
CA LEU A 291 -0.32 -2.89 -17.91
C LEU A 291 -1.19 -2.95 -16.65
N LEU A 292 -0.58 -2.79 -15.46
CA LEU A 292 -1.31 -2.73 -14.20
C LEU A 292 -2.24 -1.51 -14.10
N HIS A 293 -2.16 -0.52 -14.99
CA HIS A 293 -3.11 0.59 -15.11
C HIS A 293 -4.19 0.38 -16.17
N HIS A 294 -4.11 -0.67 -16.97
CA HIS A 294 -5.07 -0.91 -18.05
C HIS A 294 -6.46 -1.27 -17.49
N PRO A 295 -7.52 -0.53 -17.84
CA PRO A 295 -8.86 -0.74 -17.29
C PRO A 295 -9.38 -2.15 -17.62
N ASP A 296 -9.27 -2.60 -18.87
CA ASP A 296 -9.77 -3.93 -19.26
C ASP A 296 -9.04 -5.08 -18.55
N TYR A 297 -7.75 -4.91 -18.20
CA TYR A 297 -7.02 -5.90 -17.43
C TYR A 297 -7.59 -6.00 -16.01
N ARG A 298 -7.77 -4.84 -15.36
CA ARG A 298 -8.29 -4.76 -13.99
C ARG A 298 -9.73 -5.27 -13.89
N GLU A 299 -10.58 -4.91 -14.86
CA GLU A 299 -11.98 -5.32 -14.91
C GLU A 299 -12.10 -6.81 -15.21
N LYS A 300 -11.47 -7.29 -16.29
CA LYS A 300 -11.54 -8.70 -16.69
C LYS A 300 -10.99 -9.63 -15.62
N TYR A 301 -9.85 -9.28 -15.00
CA TYR A 301 -9.17 -10.15 -14.04
C TYR A 301 -9.42 -9.74 -12.57
N GLU A 302 -10.47 -8.97 -12.28
CA GLU A 302 -10.74 -8.46 -10.92
C GLU A 302 -10.78 -9.60 -9.87
N ALA A 303 -11.53 -10.66 -10.16
CA ALA A 303 -11.65 -11.81 -9.26
C ALA A 303 -10.33 -12.58 -9.10
N ASN A 304 -9.51 -12.66 -10.15
CA ASN A 304 -8.18 -13.27 -10.10
C ASN A 304 -7.24 -12.43 -9.23
N LEU A 305 -7.18 -11.12 -9.47
CA LEU A 305 -6.33 -10.17 -8.74
C LEU A 305 -6.66 -10.12 -7.24
N LYS A 306 -7.94 -10.30 -6.87
CA LYS A 306 -8.33 -10.42 -5.44
C LYS A 306 -7.72 -11.66 -4.77
N ARG A 307 -7.31 -12.67 -5.53
CA ARG A 307 -6.89 -13.98 -5.00
C ARG A 307 -5.41 -14.25 -5.14
N ASP A 308 -4.77 -13.72 -6.17
CA ASP A 308 -3.36 -13.95 -6.52
C ASP A 308 -2.67 -12.61 -6.85
N LEU A 309 -1.34 -12.58 -6.72
CA LEU A 309 -0.56 -11.45 -7.25
C LEU A 309 -0.75 -11.32 -8.77
N PRO A 310 -0.55 -10.13 -9.36
CA PRO A 310 -0.76 -9.96 -10.79
C PRO A 310 0.08 -10.92 -11.62
N HIS A 311 -0.57 -11.55 -12.59
CA HIS A 311 0.09 -12.27 -13.67
C HIS A 311 -0.01 -11.47 -14.96
N ILE A 312 1.10 -11.35 -15.64
CA ILE A 312 1.32 -10.34 -16.67
C ILE A 312 1.34 -11.06 -18.03
N PRO A 313 0.36 -10.79 -18.91
CA PRO A 313 0.36 -11.33 -20.26
C PRO A 313 1.41 -10.61 -21.11
N PHE A 314 1.69 -11.16 -22.29
CA PHE A 314 2.37 -10.43 -23.36
C PHE A 314 1.34 -9.69 -24.22
N ALA A 315 1.32 -8.37 -24.13
CA ALA A 315 0.47 -7.52 -24.93
C ALA A 315 1.07 -7.33 -26.32
N THR A 316 0.23 -7.18 -27.34
CA THR A 316 0.71 -6.97 -28.73
C THR A 316 1.65 -5.75 -28.85
N ASP A 317 1.35 -4.64 -28.16
CA ASP A 317 2.17 -3.42 -28.18
C ASP A 317 3.00 -3.25 -26.90
N PHE A 318 4.09 -4.02 -26.79
CA PHE A 318 5.01 -3.93 -25.66
C PHE A 318 5.54 -2.51 -25.40
N ARG A 319 5.96 -1.81 -26.47
CA ARG A 319 6.63 -0.51 -26.36
C ARG A 319 5.65 0.57 -25.93
N GLY A 320 4.42 0.59 -26.45
CA GLY A 320 3.39 1.52 -26.00
C GLY A 320 3.09 1.39 -24.49
N PHE A 321 3.00 0.15 -23.98
CA PHE A 321 2.83 -0.08 -22.55
C PHE A 321 4.07 0.31 -21.72
N ALA A 322 5.28 0.00 -22.20
CA ALA A 322 6.51 0.36 -21.53
C ALA A 322 6.70 1.89 -21.44
N GLU A 323 6.43 2.62 -22.52
CA GLU A 323 6.54 4.08 -22.56
C GLU A 323 5.49 4.76 -21.68
N ALA A 324 4.23 4.31 -21.75
CA ALA A 324 3.17 4.82 -20.87
C ALA A 324 3.48 4.53 -19.40
N GLY A 325 3.96 3.32 -19.10
CA GLY A 325 4.41 2.94 -17.76
C GLY A 325 5.58 3.78 -17.26
N ALA A 326 6.55 4.13 -18.12
CA ALA A 326 7.67 4.99 -17.76
C ALA A 326 7.21 6.41 -17.42
N ARG A 327 6.28 6.95 -18.21
CA ARG A 327 5.64 8.26 -17.97
C ARG A 327 4.88 8.27 -16.64
N LEU A 328 4.03 7.27 -16.41
CA LEU A 328 3.29 7.12 -15.14
C LEU A 328 4.23 6.98 -13.95
N ALA A 329 5.25 6.14 -14.06
CA ALA A 329 6.23 5.92 -13.01
C ALA A 329 6.93 7.23 -12.62
N ASN A 330 7.38 8.00 -13.63
CA ASN A 330 8.01 9.29 -13.40
C ASN A 330 7.05 10.31 -12.77
N LEU A 331 5.83 10.42 -13.32
CA LEU A 331 4.80 11.32 -12.84
C LEU A 331 4.48 11.08 -11.36
N HIS A 332 4.33 9.82 -10.96
CA HIS A 332 3.95 9.46 -9.59
C HIS A 332 5.10 9.64 -8.58
N VAL A 333 6.36 9.37 -8.93
CA VAL A 333 7.49 9.59 -8.00
C VAL A 333 7.88 11.07 -7.89
N THR A 334 7.63 11.86 -8.94
CA THR A 334 7.94 13.30 -8.97
C THR A 334 6.71 14.18 -8.75
N TYR A 335 5.67 13.67 -8.09
CA TYR A 335 4.38 14.36 -7.91
C TYR A 335 4.51 15.75 -7.26
N GLU A 336 5.46 15.94 -6.35
CA GLU A 336 5.72 17.24 -5.70
C GLU A 336 6.46 18.24 -6.59
N SER A 337 7.02 17.78 -7.72
CA SER A 337 7.77 18.61 -8.68
C SER A 337 6.98 18.89 -9.95
N GLN A 338 5.73 18.41 -10.04
CA GLN A 338 4.88 18.67 -11.20
C GLN A 338 4.48 20.15 -11.27
N PRO A 339 4.12 20.65 -12.48
CA PRO A 339 3.52 21.96 -12.62
C PRO A 339 2.21 22.06 -11.84
N GLU A 340 2.00 23.20 -11.21
CA GLU A 340 0.72 23.51 -10.55
C GLU A 340 -0.40 23.64 -11.59
N TYR A 341 -1.60 23.15 -11.27
CA TYR A 341 -2.75 23.25 -12.18
C TYR A 341 -3.16 24.71 -12.39
N ALA A 342 -2.81 25.26 -13.55
CA ALA A 342 -2.94 26.69 -13.86
C ALA A 342 -4.36 27.26 -13.79
N LYS A 343 -5.41 26.42 -13.89
CA LYS A 343 -6.81 26.86 -13.83
C LYS A 343 -7.38 26.85 -12.39
N LEU A 344 -6.61 26.43 -11.40
CA LEU A 344 -7.02 26.47 -10.01
C LEU A 344 -7.11 27.93 -9.53
N LYS A 345 -8.26 28.31 -8.98
CA LYS A 345 -8.51 29.67 -8.49
C LYS A 345 -8.44 29.72 -6.98
N PHE A 346 -7.69 30.69 -6.46
CA PHE A 346 -7.48 30.93 -5.05
C PHE A 346 -8.46 32.02 -4.61
N VAL A 347 -9.55 31.63 -3.95
CA VAL A 347 -10.59 32.54 -3.50
C VAL A 347 -10.37 32.83 -2.03
N GLN A 348 -9.95 34.06 -1.73
CA GLN A 348 -9.73 34.52 -0.35
C GLN A 348 -11.04 35.03 0.24
N THR A 349 -11.29 34.72 1.51
CA THR A 349 -12.41 35.27 2.27
C THR A 349 -12.11 36.73 2.63
N PRO A 350 -12.99 37.69 2.28
CA PRO A 350 -12.84 39.09 2.71
C PRO A 350 -12.70 39.21 4.23
N ASP A 351 -11.95 40.21 4.68
CA ASP A 351 -11.77 40.56 6.09
C ASP A 351 -11.18 39.43 6.98
N THR A 352 -10.61 38.39 6.38
CA THR A 352 -9.92 37.29 7.09
C THR A 352 -8.40 37.45 6.96
N PRO A 353 -7.63 37.36 8.07
CA PRO A 353 -6.16 37.41 8.00
C PRO A 353 -5.57 36.33 7.11
N LEU A 354 -4.42 36.64 6.48
CA LEU A 354 -3.65 35.67 5.72
C LEU A 354 -3.29 34.46 6.59
N ASP A 355 -3.73 33.27 6.19
CA ASP A 355 -3.46 32.04 6.89
C ASP A 355 -3.23 30.88 5.90
N TRP A 356 -2.00 30.37 5.86
CA TRP A 356 -1.63 29.22 5.04
C TRP A 356 -1.70 27.91 5.80
N CYS A 357 -2.04 27.92 7.09
CA CYS A 357 -2.10 26.71 7.89
C CYS A 357 -3.39 25.93 7.59
N VAL A 358 -3.24 24.61 7.44
CA VAL A 358 -4.37 23.68 7.36
C VAL A 358 -4.75 23.20 8.75
N GLU A 359 -6.04 23.20 9.07
CA GLU A 359 -6.58 22.46 10.21
C GLU A 359 -7.22 21.16 9.70
N LYS A 360 -8.26 21.30 8.86
CA LYS A 360 -8.96 20.19 8.21
C LYS A 360 -9.68 20.69 6.96
N MET A 361 -9.22 20.26 5.80
CA MET A 361 -9.83 20.63 4.54
C MET A 361 -11.17 19.89 4.29
N LYS A 362 -12.01 20.48 3.44
CA LYS A 362 -13.29 19.89 3.05
C LYS A 362 -13.65 20.17 1.61
N LEU A 363 -13.86 19.12 0.82
CA LEU A 363 -14.43 19.24 -0.52
C LEU A 363 -15.89 19.71 -0.44
N SER A 364 -16.26 20.58 -1.37
CA SER A 364 -17.66 20.94 -1.64
C SER A 364 -18.47 19.72 -2.06
N LYS A 365 -19.81 19.81 -1.94
CA LYS A 365 -20.72 18.70 -2.26
C LYS A 365 -20.62 18.26 -3.72
N ASP A 366 -20.39 19.20 -4.64
CA ASP A 366 -20.20 18.94 -6.07
C ASP A 366 -18.74 18.69 -6.46
N LYS A 367 -17.81 18.73 -5.49
CA LYS A 367 -16.37 18.54 -5.65
C LYS A 367 -15.69 19.51 -6.63
N THR A 368 -16.29 20.66 -6.91
CA THR A 368 -15.69 21.69 -7.80
C THR A 368 -14.79 22.68 -7.04
N SER A 369 -14.89 22.69 -5.72
CA SER A 369 -14.07 23.49 -4.81
C SER A 369 -13.66 22.72 -3.55
N LEU A 370 -12.56 23.16 -2.95
CA LEU A 370 -11.96 22.66 -1.72
C LEU A 370 -11.83 23.83 -0.74
N ILE A 371 -12.58 23.76 0.36
CA ILE A 371 -12.43 24.68 1.49
C ILE A 371 -11.13 24.28 2.19
N TYR A 372 -10.12 25.14 2.11
CA TYR A 372 -8.79 24.86 2.66
C TYR A 372 -8.75 25.19 4.16
N ASN A 373 -9.16 26.41 4.51
CA ASN A 373 -9.38 26.91 5.87
C ASN A 373 -10.37 28.09 5.81
N ASN A 374 -10.48 28.89 6.89
CA ASN A 374 -11.37 30.06 6.93
C ASN A 374 -10.93 31.18 5.96
N PHE A 375 -9.63 31.26 5.66
CA PHE A 375 -9.04 32.27 4.79
C PHE A 375 -9.16 31.91 3.29
N LEU A 376 -8.99 30.64 2.92
CA LEU A 376 -8.79 30.23 1.54
C LEU A 376 -9.76 29.12 1.09
N THR A 377 -10.34 29.30 -0.09
CA THR A 377 -11.04 28.25 -0.85
C THR A 377 -10.40 28.09 -2.22
N LEU A 378 -10.05 26.86 -2.60
CA LEU A 378 -9.53 26.53 -3.92
C LEU A 378 -10.70 26.11 -4.82
N SER A 379 -10.92 26.78 -5.94
CA SER A 379 -12.04 26.52 -6.86
C SER A 379 -11.60 26.23 -8.28
N GLY A 380 -12.48 25.63 -9.08
CA GLY A 380 -12.17 25.25 -10.47
C GLY A 380 -11.51 23.88 -10.59
N ILE A 381 -11.74 22.99 -9.60
CA ILE A 381 -11.28 21.61 -9.64
C ILE A 381 -12.13 20.86 -10.69
N PRO A 382 -11.52 20.33 -11.77
CA PRO A 382 -12.27 19.63 -12.81
C PRO A 382 -12.73 18.24 -12.32
N PRO A 383 -13.94 17.76 -12.68
CA PRO A 383 -14.46 16.46 -12.23
C PRO A 383 -13.53 15.28 -12.54
N LYS A 384 -12.83 15.33 -13.68
CA LYS A 384 -11.89 14.30 -14.13
C LYS A 384 -10.75 13.99 -13.14
N VAL A 385 -10.42 14.91 -12.24
CA VAL A 385 -9.42 14.67 -11.17
C VAL A 385 -9.79 13.48 -10.29
N PHE A 386 -11.09 13.24 -10.11
CA PHE A 386 -11.57 12.17 -9.24
C PHE A 386 -11.58 10.79 -9.90
N ASP A 387 -11.29 10.70 -11.20
CA ASP A 387 -11.23 9.43 -11.94
C ASP A 387 -9.94 8.65 -11.63
N TYR A 388 -8.86 9.35 -11.23
CA TYR A 388 -7.66 8.67 -10.75
C TYR A 388 -7.83 8.19 -9.30
N ARG A 389 -8.30 6.95 -9.16
CA ARG A 389 -8.57 6.28 -7.89
C ARG A 389 -7.42 5.39 -7.43
N LEU A 390 -7.16 5.44 -6.13
CA LEU A 390 -6.22 4.59 -5.39
C LEU A 390 -6.98 4.02 -4.19
N GLY A 391 -7.50 2.81 -4.35
CA GLY A 391 -8.40 2.17 -3.40
C GLY A 391 -9.78 2.85 -3.42
N THR A 392 -10.25 3.27 -2.24
CA THR A 392 -11.60 3.85 -2.10
C THR A 392 -11.67 5.35 -2.39
N ARG A 393 -10.54 6.01 -2.65
CA ARG A 393 -10.42 7.47 -2.77
C ARG A 393 -9.65 7.86 -4.03
N SER A 394 -9.92 9.04 -4.56
CA SER A 394 -9.05 9.66 -5.56
C SER A 394 -7.73 10.15 -4.96
N ALA A 395 -6.73 10.40 -5.79
CA ALA A 395 -5.46 11.00 -5.39
C ALA A 395 -5.65 12.31 -4.58
N LEU A 396 -6.54 13.19 -5.05
CA LEU A 396 -6.85 14.43 -4.34
C LEU A 396 -7.58 14.18 -3.01
N GLU A 397 -8.50 13.22 -2.96
CA GLU A 397 -9.20 12.86 -1.71
C GLU A 397 -8.25 12.28 -0.65
N TRP A 398 -7.16 11.63 -1.06
CA TRP A 398 -6.09 11.21 -0.16
C TRP A 398 -5.36 12.40 0.46
N VAL A 399 -4.95 13.38 -0.35
CA VAL A 399 -4.32 14.61 0.15
C VAL A 399 -5.24 15.32 1.16
N VAL A 400 -6.53 15.45 0.85
CA VAL A 400 -7.53 16.06 1.74
C VAL A 400 -7.68 15.30 3.06
N ASP A 401 -7.61 13.97 3.04
CA ASP A 401 -7.75 13.12 4.23
C ASP A 401 -6.52 13.12 5.14
N GLN A 402 -5.35 13.21 4.54
CA GLN A 402 -4.07 13.04 5.22
C GLN A 402 -3.50 14.36 5.74
N TYR A 403 -3.53 15.43 4.93
CA TYR A 403 -3.02 16.75 5.30
C TYR A 403 -4.04 17.51 6.16
N ARG A 404 -4.12 17.11 7.44
CA ARG A 404 -4.91 17.75 8.49
C ARG A 404 -4.20 17.57 9.83
N VAL A 405 -4.45 18.49 10.76
CA VAL A 405 -3.99 18.33 12.14
C VAL A 405 -4.74 17.16 12.78
N LYS A 406 -4.00 16.22 13.37
CA LYS A 406 -4.55 15.08 14.12
C LYS A 406 -3.90 15.04 15.49
N ILE A 407 -4.71 14.84 16.52
CA ILE A 407 -4.25 14.60 17.88
C ILE A 407 -4.72 13.19 18.27
N ASP A 408 -3.79 12.32 18.61
CA ASP A 408 -4.15 11.01 19.16
C ASP A 408 -4.66 11.18 20.59
N LYS A 409 -5.89 10.72 20.84
CA LYS A 409 -6.54 10.92 22.14
C LYS A 409 -5.90 10.12 23.28
N ARG A 410 -5.14 9.06 22.98
CA ARG A 410 -4.57 8.15 23.99
C ARG A 410 -3.14 8.50 24.35
N SER A 411 -2.36 9.00 23.41
CA SER A 411 -0.97 9.42 23.65
C SER A 411 -0.80 10.94 23.77
N GLY A 412 -1.80 11.73 23.36
CA GLY A 412 -1.69 13.19 23.27
C GLY A 412 -0.80 13.68 22.13
N ILE A 413 -0.22 12.78 21.33
CA ILE A 413 0.72 13.15 20.27
C ILE A 413 -0.02 13.89 19.15
N VAL A 414 0.49 15.06 18.82
CA VAL A 414 0.04 15.88 17.69
C VAL A 414 0.82 15.48 16.43
N ASN A 415 0.08 15.29 15.34
CA ASN A 415 0.64 15.14 13.99
C ASN A 415 0.12 16.31 13.15
N ASP A 416 1.00 17.27 12.90
CA ASP A 416 0.70 18.53 12.22
C ASP A 416 1.46 18.59 10.88
N PRO A 417 0.76 18.62 9.73
CA PRO A 417 1.41 18.69 8.41
C PRO A 417 1.93 20.08 8.05
N ASN A 418 1.62 21.13 8.84
CA ASN A 418 2.00 22.49 8.51
C ASN A 418 3.51 22.69 8.61
N ARG A 419 4.05 23.48 7.67
CA ARG A 419 5.48 23.70 7.50
C ARG A 419 5.79 25.19 7.68
N ALA A 420 6.52 25.52 8.75
CA ALA A 420 6.93 26.90 8.99
C ALA A 420 7.96 27.39 7.95
N ASP A 421 8.76 26.47 7.40
CA ASP A 421 9.78 26.71 6.38
C ASP A 421 9.20 26.91 4.97
N ASP A 422 8.05 26.27 4.67
CA ASP A 422 7.29 26.48 3.43
C ASP A 422 5.77 26.48 3.72
N PRO A 423 5.23 27.63 4.19
CA PRO A 423 3.82 27.73 4.58
C PRO A 423 2.83 27.36 3.46
N GLN A 424 3.21 27.55 2.20
CA GLN A 424 2.35 27.27 1.05
C GLN A 424 2.47 25.84 0.52
N TYR A 425 3.35 25.01 1.10
CA TYR A 425 3.66 23.66 0.61
C TYR A 425 2.40 22.84 0.30
N ILE A 426 1.44 22.78 1.23
CA ILE A 426 0.24 21.95 1.11
C ILE A 426 -0.68 22.47 0.00
N VAL A 427 -0.85 23.80 -0.12
CA VAL A 427 -1.69 24.40 -1.16
C VAL A 427 -1.09 24.14 -2.55
N LYS A 428 0.23 24.30 -2.69
CA LYS A 428 0.94 23.97 -3.94
C LYS A 428 0.85 22.48 -4.24
N LEU A 429 1.01 21.62 -3.23
CA LEU A 429 0.87 20.17 -3.39
C LEU A 429 -0.50 19.80 -3.96
N ILE A 430 -1.59 20.40 -3.47
CA ILE A 430 -2.94 20.17 -4.00
C ILE A 430 -3.00 20.51 -5.49
N ALA A 431 -2.47 21.67 -5.90
CA ALA A 431 -2.46 22.08 -7.29
C ALA A 431 -1.65 21.12 -8.18
N LYS A 432 -0.55 20.57 -7.67
CA LYS A 432 0.28 19.59 -8.38
C LYS A 432 -0.37 18.22 -8.47
N VAL A 433 -1.02 17.75 -7.40
CA VAL A 433 -1.76 16.47 -7.38
C VAL A 433 -2.97 16.52 -8.31
N ILE A 434 -3.60 17.69 -8.50
CA ILE A 434 -4.61 17.88 -9.56
C ILE A 434 -3.99 17.62 -10.94
N THR A 435 -2.83 18.21 -11.25
CA THR A 435 -2.10 17.96 -12.51
C THR A 435 -1.78 16.48 -12.67
N VAL A 436 -1.17 15.86 -11.65
CA VAL A 436 -0.87 14.41 -11.63
C VAL A 436 -2.10 13.58 -11.95
N SER A 437 -3.23 13.87 -11.30
CA SER A 437 -4.47 13.11 -11.51
C SER A 437 -4.96 13.21 -12.96
N LEU A 438 -4.94 14.41 -13.53
CA LEU A 438 -5.38 14.64 -14.91
C LEU A 438 -4.47 13.96 -15.92
N GLU A 439 -3.15 14.12 -15.76
CA GLU A 439 -2.16 13.49 -16.64
C GLU A 439 -2.18 11.97 -16.55
N THR A 440 -2.35 11.41 -15.34
CA THR A 440 -2.50 9.97 -15.15
C THR A 440 -3.71 9.45 -15.90
N VAL A 441 -4.87 10.10 -15.78
CA VAL A 441 -6.08 9.70 -16.52
C VAL A 441 -5.87 9.81 -18.03
N ASP A 442 -5.19 10.86 -18.50
CA ASP A 442 -4.88 11.02 -19.92
C ASP A 442 -3.97 9.92 -20.46
N ILE A 443 -2.95 9.52 -19.70
CA ILE A 443 -2.06 8.41 -20.08
C ILE A 443 -2.84 7.10 -20.11
N ILE A 444 -3.68 6.83 -19.10
CA ILE A 444 -4.49 5.60 -19.03
C ILE A 444 -5.44 5.50 -20.22
N ASN A 445 -6.12 6.58 -20.57
CA ASN A 445 -7.04 6.63 -21.71
C ASN A 445 -6.34 6.46 -23.08
N GLN A 446 -5.02 6.62 -23.12
CA GLN A 446 -4.19 6.47 -24.32
C GLN A 446 -3.41 5.15 -24.33
N LEU A 447 -3.61 4.27 -23.33
CA LEU A 447 -2.95 2.97 -23.32
C LEU A 447 -3.33 2.15 -24.57
N PRO A 448 -2.39 1.36 -25.12
CA PRO A 448 -2.71 0.46 -26.22
C PRO A 448 -3.77 -0.56 -25.81
N THR A 449 -4.58 -1.02 -26.77
CA THR A 449 -5.56 -2.08 -26.50
C THR A 449 -4.86 -3.37 -26.06
N LEU A 450 -5.30 -3.93 -24.93
CA LEU A 450 -4.87 -5.25 -24.49
C LEU A 450 -5.57 -6.34 -25.32
N LYS A 451 -4.89 -6.80 -26.38
CA LYS A 451 -5.32 -7.94 -27.20
C LYS A 451 -4.60 -9.21 -26.82
#